data_AF-A0A2D8LFP9-F1
#
_entry.id   AF-A0A2D8LFP9-F1
#
_cell.length_a   1.000
_cell.length_b   1.000
_cell.length_c   1.000
_cell.angle_alpha   90.00
_cell.angle_beta   90.00
_cell.angle_gamma   90.00
#
_symmetry.space_group_name_H-M   'P 1'
#
loop_
_entity.id
_entity.type
_entity.pdbx_description
1 polymer ?
#
loop_
_entity_poly.entity_id
_entity_poly.type
_entity_poly.pdbx_seq_one_letter_code
_entity_poly.pdbx_strand_id
1 'polypeptide(L)'
;MAKTPEGKTKAVIAYITIAGMLIALSMNKDEKHPFATWHIKNMFGLCLLMLIAIVTQYNIHLLTGDILYIISVLLWVYCLVMAIYNKTTGIPYFSKKFQTWFTFLG
;
A
#
# COMPACT_ATOMS: atom_id res chain seq x y z
N MET A 1 -7.00 6.96 23.16
CA MET A 1 -6.91 6.65 21.71
C MET A 1 -5.89 7.60 21.08
N ALA A 2 -5.03 7.13 20.18
CA ALA A 2 -4.11 8.03 19.48
C ALA A 2 -4.89 9.07 18.65
N LYS A 3 -4.42 10.32 18.62
CA LYS A 3 -5.02 11.41 17.83
C LYS A 3 -5.19 10.95 16.37
N THR A 4 -6.37 11.14 15.81
CA THR A 4 -6.65 10.81 14.40
C THR A 4 -5.79 11.68 13.48
N PRO A 5 -4.95 11.10 12.61
CA PRO A 5 -4.16 11.85 11.64
C PRO A 5 -5.05 12.45 10.57
N GLU A 6 -4.68 13.64 10.10
CA GLU A 6 -5.27 14.22 8.91
C GLU A 6 -5.00 13.31 7.70
N GLY A 7 -5.96 13.26 6.76
CA GLY A 7 -5.88 12.36 5.61
C GLY A 7 -6.16 10.89 5.91
N LYS A 8 -6.64 10.51 7.11
CA LYS A 8 -7.02 9.12 7.42
C LYS A 8 -7.96 8.52 6.38
N THR A 9 -8.99 9.25 5.98
CA THR A 9 -9.95 8.79 4.96
C THR A 9 -9.25 8.49 3.64
N LYS A 10 -8.35 9.38 3.17
CA LYS A 10 -7.54 9.18 1.96
C LYS A 10 -6.65 7.94 2.09
N ALA A 11 -6.02 7.74 3.26
CA ALA A 11 -5.20 6.56 3.54
C ALA A 11 -5.97 5.24 3.49
N VAL A 12 -7.20 5.20 4.03
CA VAL A 12 -8.06 4.00 3.99
C VAL A 12 -8.56 3.75 2.57
N ILE A 13 -9.00 4.79 1.86
CA ILE A 13 -9.43 4.70 0.44
C ILE A 13 -8.33 4.08 -0.42
N ALA A 14 -7.06 4.41 -0.15
CA ALA A 14 -5.94 3.90 -0.90
C ALA A 14 -5.91 2.36 -0.95
N TYR A 15 -6.39 1.68 0.09
CA TYR A 15 -6.36 0.23 0.19
C TYR A 15 -7.63 -0.48 -0.28
N ILE A 16 -8.69 0.20 -0.72
CA ILE A 16 -9.95 -0.48 -1.06
C ILE A 16 -9.80 -1.30 -2.36
N THR A 17 -9.20 -0.70 -3.38
CA THR A 17 -8.87 -1.34 -4.66
C THR A 17 -7.67 -0.62 -5.29
N ILE A 18 -7.13 -1.17 -6.39
CA ILE A 18 -6.14 -0.44 -7.21
C ILE A 18 -6.71 0.91 -7.69
N ALA A 19 -8.00 0.97 -8.04
CA ALA A 19 -8.66 2.23 -8.37
C ALA A 19 -8.75 3.16 -7.14
N GLY A 20 -9.04 2.62 -5.96
CA GLY A 20 -9.03 3.35 -4.69
C GLY A 20 -7.68 4.02 -4.41
N MET A 21 -6.56 3.33 -4.68
CA MET A 21 -5.22 3.92 -4.61
C MET A 21 -5.06 5.15 -5.53
N LEU A 22 -5.52 5.07 -6.77
CA LEU A 22 -5.44 6.19 -7.72
C LEU A 22 -6.32 7.37 -7.29
N ILE A 23 -7.52 7.09 -6.77
CA ILE A 23 -8.42 8.09 -6.21
C ILE A 23 -7.78 8.77 -5.01
N ALA A 24 -7.24 8.00 -4.05
CA ALA A 24 -6.55 8.54 -2.88
C ALA A 24 -5.34 9.40 -3.27
N LEU A 25 -4.58 8.97 -4.28
CA LEU A 25 -3.48 9.75 -4.84
C LEU A 25 -3.98 11.09 -5.41
N SER A 26 -5.07 11.10 -6.17
CA SER A 26 -5.66 12.34 -6.67
C SER A 26 -6.12 13.26 -5.53
N MET A 27 -6.90 12.74 -4.58
CA MET A 27 -7.40 13.50 -3.42
C MET A 27 -6.28 14.10 -2.57
N ASN A 28 -5.14 13.40 -2.49
CA ASN A 28 -4.00 13.84 -1.69
C ASN A 28 -3.07 14.79 -2.45
N LYS A 29 -3.20 14.92 -3.78
CA LYS A 29 -2.47 15.96 -4.54
C LYS A 29 -3.05 17.35 -4.28
N ASP A 30 -4.37 17.46 -4.17
CA ASP A 30 -5.06 18.74 -3.93
C ASP A 30 -4.80 19.24 -2.50
N GLU A 31 -4.88 18.34 -1.53
CA GLU A 31 -4.60 18.64 -0.13
C GLU A 31 -3.73 17.52 0.46
N LYS A 32 -2.43 17.81 0.60
CA LYS A 32 -1.40 16.85 0.97
C LYS A 32 -1.43 16.56 2.47
N HIS A 33 -1.62 15.29 2.82
CA HIS A 33 -1.37 14.80 4.18
C HIS A 33 -0.29 13.72 4.20
N PRO A 34 0.76 13.87 5.03
CA PRO A 34 1.84 12.88 5.13
C PRO A 34 1.36 11.47 5.46
N PHE A 35 0.32 11.33 6.29
CA PHE A 35 -0.27 10.04 6.65
C PHE A 35 -0.84 9.31 5.42
N ALA A 36 -1.61 10.02 4.60
CA ALA A 36 -2.15 9.48 3.35
C ALA A 36 -1.04 9.15 2.35
N THR A 37 -0.08 10.05 2.15
CA THR A 37 1.09 9.82 1.28
C THR A 37 1.82 8.54 1.63
N TRP A 38 2.03 8.29 2.92
CA TRP A 38 2.72 7.09 3.40
C TRP A 38 2.00 5.79 3.01
N HIS A 39 0.68 5.75 3.20
CA HIS A 39 -0.16 4.61 2.87
C HIS A 39 -0.37 4.43 1.36
N ILE A 40 -0.47 5.52 0.59
CA ILE A 40 -0.52 5.48 -0.88
C ILE A 40 0.75 4.84 -1.46
N LYS A 41 1.93 5.27 -1.00
CA LYS A 41 3.21 4.68 -1.42
C LYS A 41 3.31 3.20 -1.05
N ASN A 42 2.80 2.80 0.11
CA ASN A 42 2.77 1.41 0.50
C ASN A 42 1.81 0.57 -0.36
N MET A 43 0.62 1.08 -0.67
CA MET A 43 -0.30 0.37 -1.54
C MET A 43 0.28 0.23 -2.95
N PHE A 44 0.94 1.26 -3.47
CA PHE A 44 1.63 1.17 -4.75
C PHE A 44 2.70 0.06 -4.74
N GLY A 45 3.50 -0.03 -3.68
CA GLY A 45 4.44 -1.13 -3.51
C GLY A 45 3.78 -2.50 -3.44
N LEU A 46 2.63 -2.64 -2.77
CA LEU A 46 1.84 -3.88 -2.75
C LEU A 46 1.33 -4.27 -4.13
N CYS A 47 0.87 -3.31 -4.95
CA CYS A 47 0.48 -3.56 -6.33
C CYS A 47 1.64 -4.16 -7.14
N LEU A 48 2.86 -3.64 -6.96
CA LEU A 48 4.06 -4.20 -7.60
C LEU A 48 4.39 -5.61 -7.11
N LEU A 49 4.27 -5.87 -5.81
CA LEU A 49 4.49 -7.21 -5.25
C LEU A 49 3.48 -8.24 -5.80
N MET A 50 2.20 -7.84 -5.90
CA MET A 50 1.17 -8.68 -6.53
C MET A 50 1.45 -8.92 -8.01
N LEU A 51 1.94 -7.91 -8.75
CA LEU A 51 2.34 -8.07 -10.14
C LEU A 51 3.51 -9.05 -10.28
N ILE A 52 4.53 -8.96 -9.40
CA ILE A 52 5.65 -9.91 -9.37
C ILE A 52 5.15 -11.33 -9.08
N ALA A 53 4.23 -11.49 -8.14
CA ALA A 53 3.63 -12.79 -7.83
C ALA A 53 2.92 -13.40 -9.05
N ILE A 54 2.09 -12.62 -9.74
CA ILE A 54 1.39 -13.02 -10.96
C ILE A 54 2.38 -13.41 -12.05
N VAL A 55 3.38 -12.57 -12.35
CA VAL A 55 4.39 -12.87 -13.36
C VAL A 55 5.15 -14.16 -13.02
N THR A 56 5.49 -14.37 -11.73
CA THR A 56 6.15 -15.58 -11.25
C THR A 56 5.28 -16.81 -11.44
N GLN A 57 3.98 -16.70 -11.15
CA GLN A 57 2.99 -17.76 -11.31
C GLN A 57 2.92 -18.27 -12.76
N TYR A 58 2.84 -17.35 -13.72
CA TYR A 58 2.64 -17.66 -15.13
C TYR A 58 3.93 -17.97 -15.91
N ASN A 59 5.07 -17.39 -15.52
CA ASN A 59 6.29 -17.45 -16.34
C ASN A 59 7.45 -18.20 -15.67
N ILE A 60 7.37 -18.49 -14.36
CA ILE A 60 8.47 -19.11 -13.61
C ILE A 60 8.01 -20.41 -12.96
N HIS A 61 7.10 -20.33 -11.97
CA HIS A 61 6.62 -21.48 -11.23
C HIS A 61 5.30 -21.14 -10.52
N LEU A 62 4.25 -21.91 -10.84
CA LEU A 62 2.87 -21.72 -10.34
C LEU A 62 2.81 -21.59 -8.81
N LEU A 63 3.29 -22.60 -8.08
CA LEU A 63 3.20 -22.63 -6.61
C LEU A 63 3.97 -21.47 -5.95
N THR A 64 5.10 -21.07 -6.53
CA THR A 64 5.89 -19.95 -5.99
C THR A 64 5.13 -18.64 -6.17
N GLY A 65 4.51 -18.44 -7.33
CA GLY A 65 3.65 -17.30 -7.59
C GLY A 65 2.45 -17.25 -6.64
N ASP A 66 1.78 -18.39 -6.42
CA ASP A 66 0.64 -18.49 -5.50
C ASP A 66 1.03 -18.10 -4.06
N ILE A 67 2.17 -18.59 -3.57
CA ILE A 67 2.70 -18.26 -2.24
C ILE A 67 2.98 -16.75 -2.13
N LEU A 68 3.66 -16.17 -3.12
CA LEU A 68 3.96 -14.73 -3.15
C LEU A 68 2.68 -13.89 -3.19
N TYR A 69 1.66 -14.34 -3.92
CA TYR A 69 0.38 -13.66 -4.02
C TYR A 69 -0.35 -13.67 -2.68
N ILE A 70 -0.45 -14.82 -2.02
CA ILE A 70 -1.08 -14.96 -0.70
C ILE A 70 -0.37 -14.07 0.33
N ILE A 71 0.97 -14.09 0.37
CA ILE A 71 1.75 -13.23 1.28
C ILE A 71 1.45 -11.75 0.99
N SER A 72 1.37 -11.35 -0.28
CA SER A 72 1.06 -9.97 -0.67
C SER A 72 -0.35 -9.55 -0.22
N VAL A 73 -1.34 -10.45 -0.31
CA VAL A 73 -2.71 -10.21 0.19
C VAL A 73 -2.74 -10.07 1.71
N LEU A 74 -2.02 -10.92 2.45
CA LEU A 74 -1.92 -10.81 3.90
C LEU A 74 -1.28 -9.48 4.33
N LEU A 75 -0.21 -9.07 3.65
CA LEU A 75 0.44 -7.78 3.88
C LEU A 75 -0.46 -6.59 3.51
N TRP A 76 -1.30 -6.73 2.49
CA TRP A 76 -2.28 -5.72 2.12
C TRP A 76 -3.32 -5.51 3.23
N VAL A 77 -3.92 -6.60 3.74
CA VAL A 77 -4.85 -6.54 4.87
C VAL A 77 -4.17 -5.95 6.11
N TYR A 78 -2.94 -6.37 6.40
CA TYR A 78 -2.16 -5.81 7.52
C TYR A 78 -1.96 -4.29 7.39
N CYS A 79 -1.56 -3.81 6.22
CA CYS A 79 -1.37 -2.37 5.97
C CYS A 79 -2.68 -1.58 6.10
N LEU A 80 -3.79 -2.13 5.61
CA LEU A 80 -5.13 -1.53 5.76
C LEU A 80 -5.51 -1.42 7.24
N VAL A 81 -5.32 -2.49 8.02
CA VAL A 81 -5.57 -2.49 9.47
C VAL A 81 -4.72 -1.43 10.18
N MET A 82 -3.45 -1.27 9.80
CA MET A 82 -2.59 -0.23 10.34
C MET A 82 -3.08 1.18 10.00
N ALA A 83 -3.60 1.41 8.79
CA ALA A 83 -4.23 2.69 8.42
C ALA A 83 -5.47 2.99 9.27
N ILE A 84 -6.32 1.98 9.52
CA ILE A 84 -7.51 2.11 10.39
C ILE A 84 -7.11 2.46 11.82
N TYR A 85 -6.01 1.88 12.31
CA TYR A 85 -5.45 2.16 13.64
C TYR A 85 -4.55 3.41 13.71
N ASN A 86 -4.53 4.25 12.67
CA ASN A 86 -3.76 5.50 12.63
C ASN A 86 -2.23 5.29 12.72
N LYS A 87 -1.72 4.14 12.25
CA LYS A 87 -0.30 3.79 12.32
C LYS A 87 0.36 3.77 10.95
N THR A 88 1.49 4.45 10.81
CA THR A 88 2.40 4.35 9.67
C THR A 88 3.31 3.12 9.82
N THR A 89 2.69 1.96 9.98
CA THR A 89 3.33 0.63 10.06
C THR A 89 2.77 -0.26 8.96
N GLY A 90 3.62 -1.08 8.36
CA GLY A 90 3.30 -1.78 7.11
C GLY A 90 4.30 -2.88 6.85
N ILE A 91 4.59 -3.15 5.59
CA ILE A 91 5.48 -4.23 5.17
C ILE A 91 6.86 -4.08 5.83
N PRO A 92 7.30 -5.07 6.64
CA PRO A 92 8.61 -5.06 7.27
C PRO A 92 9.72 -4.81 6.24
N TYR A 93 10.67 -3.94 6.58
CA TYR A 93 11.78 -3.46 5.72
C TYR A 93 11.37 -2.66 4.48
N PHE A 94 10.36 -3.09 3.72
CA PHE A 94 9.95 -2.47 2.46
C PHE A 94 9.23 -1.14 2.63
N SER A 95 8.37 -0.98 3.64
CA SER A 95 7.61 0.26 3.79
C SER A 95 8.49 1.50 3.93
N LYS A 96 9.65 1.39 4.59
CA LYS A 96 10.64 2.48 4.67
C LYS A 96 11.27 2.78 3.30
N LYS A 97 11.59 1.74 2.52
CA LYS A 97 12.15 1.87 1.17
C LYS A 97 11.14 2.49 0.20
N PHE A 98 9.87 2.12 0.28
CA PHE A 98 8.81 2.69 -0.54
C PHE A 98 8.67 4.22 -0.36
N GLN A 99 8.91 4.73 0.85
CA GLN A 99 8.91 6.18 1.08
C GLN A 99 10.01 6.89 0.28
N THR A 100 11.18 6.24 0.15
CA THR A 100 12.36 6.77 -0.56
C THR A 100 12.36 6.48 -2.07
N TRP A 101 11.75 5.39 -2.52
CA TRP A 101 11.72 5.00 -3.93
C TRP A 101 10.61 5.72 -4.69
N PHE A 102 9.43 5.85 -4.09
CA PHE A 102 8.26 6.40 -4.76
C PHE A 102 8.09 7.88 -4.44
N THR A 103 9.15 8.68 -4.59
CA THR A 103 9.13 10.12 -4.31
C THR A 103 8.13 10.89 -5.18
N PHE A 104 7.82 10.36 -6.37
CA PHE A 104 6.84 10.92 -7.30
C PHE A 104 5.37 10.75 -6.86
N LEU A 105 5.07 9.90 -5.86
CA LEU A 105 3.71 9.68 -5.32
C LEU A 105 3.40 10.60 -4.13
N GLY A 106 3.77 11.88 -4.23
CA GLY A 106 3.70 12.84 -3.13
C GLY A 106 3.54 14.27 -3.55
#